data_AF-M7WH38-F1
#
_entry.id   AF-M7WH38-F1
#
_cell.length_a   1.000
_cell.length_b   1.000
_cell.length_c   1.000
_cell.angle_alpha   90.00
_cell.angle_beta   90.00
_cell.angle_gamma   90.00
#
_symmetry.space_group_name_H-M   'P 1'
#
loop_
_entity.id
_entity.type
_entity.pdbx_description
1 polymer ?
#
loop_
_entity_poly.entity_id
_entity_poly.type
_entity_poly.pdbx_seq_one_letter_code
_entity_poly.pdbx_strand_id
1 'polypeptide(L)'
;MQKEKDNNNLQILREIQKKEKEEENIKNKKEEEAREIIKNMRINSTVIRNTSSSPLIFYQKRQNTNNTFEVMIYCSDERCSFIGIHNPQVNSNNRYINLQVIQNHFAIFNLLPGTYHVCSYSKESLENIGFVEVTIQPQM
;
A
#
# COMPACT_ATOMS: atom_id res chain seq x y z
N MET A 1 18.45 11.40 -51.33
CA MET A 1 18.05 10.02 -50.97
C MET A 1 18.69 9.45 -49.70
N GLN A 2 19.99 9.12 -49.62
CA GLN A 2 20.56 8.53 -48.39
C GLN A 2 20.50 9.51 -47.19
N LYS A 3 20.94 10.76 -47.40
CA LYS A 3 20.91 11.84 -46.38
C LYS A 3 19.51 12.19 -45.86
N GLU A 4 18.46 12.04 -46.68
CA GLU A 4 17.07 12.33 -46.26
C GLU A 4 16.49 11.19 -45.41
N LYS A 5 16.85 9.94 -45.70
CA LYS A 5 16.47 8.79 -44.87
C LYS A 5 17.17 8.84 -43.51
N ASP A 6 18.44 9.22 -43.48
CA ASP A 6 19.19 9.37 -42.23
C ASP A 6 18.62 10.49 -41.35
N ASN A 7 18.17 11.60 -41.96
CA ASN A 7 17.54 12.69 -41.22
C ASN A 7 16.15 12.31 -40.67
N ASN A 8 15.35 11.57 -41.45
CA ASN A 8 14.06 11.05 -40.98
C ASN A 8 14.23 10.05 -39.82
N ASN A 9 15.20 9.14 -39.90
CA ASN A 9 15.47 8.19 -38.82
C ASN A 9 15.94 8.90 -37.54
N LEU A 10 16.74 9.97 -37.67
CA LEU A 10 17.17 10.78 -36.54
C LEU A 10 16.00 11.52 -35.87
N GLN A 11 15.02 11.95 -36.65
CA GLN A 11 13.83 12.66 -36.18
C GLN A 11 12.87 11.71 -35.45
N ILE A 12 12.68 10.49 -35.97
CA ILE A 12 11.90 9.42 -35.32
C ILE A 12 12.51 9.04 -33.96
N LEU A 13 13.84 8.88 -33.88
CA LEU A 13 14.54 8.57 -32.62
C LEU A 13 14.35 9.66 -31.55
N ARG A 14 14.34 10.94 -31.96
CA ARG A 14 14.10 12.06 -31.05
C ARG A 14 12.66 12.07 -30.52
N GLU A 15 11.68 11.72 -31.36
CA GLU A 15 10.28 11.62 -30.94
C GLU A 15 10.05 10.46 -29.97
N ILE A 16 10.70 9.31 -30.18
CA ILE A 16 10.64 8.16 -29.27
C ILE A 16 11.23 8.53 -27.90
N GLN A 17 12.44 9.10 -27.86
CA GLN A 17 13.07 9.53 -26.60
C GLN A 17 12.26 10.59 -25.85
N LYS A 18 11.56 11.47 -26.58
CA LYS A 18 10.67 12.47 -25.97
C LYS A 18 9.45 11.82 -25.33
N LYS A 19 8.83 10.85 -26.00
CA LYS A 19 7.70 10.07 -25.46
C LYS A 19 8.09 9.26 -24.23
N GLU A 20 9.24 8.59 -24.26
CA GLU A 20 9.76 7.83 -23.10
C GLU A 20 9.95 8.74 -21.87
N LYS A 21 10.53 9.94 -22.06
CA LYS A 21 10.67 10.93 -20.97
C LYS A 21 9.34 11.46 -20.46
N GLU A 22 8.35 11.65 -21.34
CA GLU A 22 7.01 12.08 -20.95
C GLU A 22 6.30 11.00 -20.12
N GLU A 23 6.40 9.73 -20.52
CA GLU A 23 5.87 8.59 -19.77
C GLU A 23 6.54 8.44 -18.40
N GLU A 24 7.86 8.58 -18.32
CA GLU A 24 8.61 8.55 -17.06
C GLU A 24 8.19 9.69 -16.12
N ASN A 25 8.03 10.90 -16.65
CA ASN A 25 7.54 12.05 -15.88
C ASN A 25 6.10 11.85 -15.37
N ILE A 26 5.20 11.28 -16.19
CA ILE A 26 3.83 10.96 -15.78
C ILE A 26 3.85 9.91 -14.65
N LYS A 27 4.70 8.88 -14.77
CA LYS A 27 4.86 7.86 -13.74
C LYS A 27 5.36 8.47 -12.42
N ASN A 28 6.42 9.27 -12.47
CA ASN A 28 6.99 9.92 -11.29
C ASN A 28 5.98 10.86 -10.61
N LYS A 29 5.19 11.60 -11.39
CA LYS A 29 4.14 12.47 -10.85
C LYS A 29 3.06 11.66 -10.14
N LYS A 30 2.60 10.55 -10.73
CA LYS A 30 1.63 9.65 -10.10
C LYS A 30 2.17 8.99 -8.83
N GLU A 31 3.45 8.60 -8.81
CA GLU A 31 4.09 8.06 -7.62
C GLU A 31 4.17 9.10 -6.50
N GLU A 32 4.50 10.34 -6.81
CA GLU A 32 4.58 11.41 -5.82
C GLU A 32 3.18 11.80 -5.29
N GLU A 33 2.17 11.87 -6.17
CA GLU A 33 0.76 12.04 -5.77
C GLU A 33 0.31 10.89 -4.86
N ALA A 34 0.66 9.64 -5.19
CA ALA A 34 0.39 8.49 -4.34
C ALA A 34 1.10 8.58 -2.99
N ARG A 35 2.37 9.02 -2.96
CA ARG A 35 3.11 9.23 -1.71
C ARG A 35 2.50 10.31 -0.84
N GLU A 36 2.03 11.42 -1.42
CA GLU A 36 1.34 12.46 -0.67
C GLU A 36 0.02 11.96 -0.09
N ILE A 37 -0.75 11.18 -0.88
CA ILE A 37 -1.96 10.52 -0.40
C ILE A 37 -1.65 9.60 0.78
N ILE A 38 -0.63 8.74 0.67
CA ILE A 38 -0.19 7.84 1.74
C ILE A 38 0.26 8.61 2.97
N LYS A 39 0.99 9.73 2.79
CA LYS A 39 1.45 10.61 3.87
C LYS A 39 0.30 11.28 4.62
N ASN A 40 -0.82 11.48 3.92
CA ASN A 40 -2.05 12.06 4.46
C ASN A 40 -3.00 11.01 5.06
N MET A 41 -2.79 9.71 4.79
CA MET A 41 -3.50 8.63 5.50
C MET A 41 -3.10 8.66 6.98
N ARG A 42 -3.93 9.33 7.78
CA ARG A 42 -3.80 9.30 9.24
C ARG A 42 -4.52 8.07 9.76
N ILE A 43 -3.88 7.38 10.71
CA ILE A 43 -4.58 6.37 11.50
C ILE A 43 -5.55 7.08 12.41
N ASN A 44 -6.84 6.99 12.09
CA ASN A 44 -7.89 7.54 12.91
C ASN A 44 -8.52 6.42 13.74
N SER A 45 -8.01 6.23 14.96
CA SER A 45 -8.56 5.27 15.93
C SER A 45 -9.96 5.69 16.45
N THR A 46 -10.45 6.89 16.13
CA THR A 46 -11.77 7.35 16.58
C THR A 46 -12.92 6.58 15.91
N VAL A 47 -12.70 6.05 14.69
CA VAL A 47 -13.69 5.24 13.95
C VAL A 47 -14.04 3.95 14.73
N ILE A 48 -13.11 3.43 15.54
CA ILE A 48 -13.26 2.21 16.37
C ILE A 48 -14.44 2.30 17.33
N ARG A 49 -14.78 3.50 17.82
CA ARG A 49 -15.81 3.63 18.86
C ARG A 49 -17.24 3.44 18.34
N ASN A 50 -17.45 3.49 17.01
CA ASN A 50 -18.78 3.49 16.42
C ASN A 50 -19.15 2.22 15.65
N THR A 51 -18.25 1.24 15.52
CA THR A 51 -18.54 -0.04 14.86
C THR A 51 -18.39 -1.21 15.82
N SER A 52 -19.49 -1.93 16.06
CA SER A 52 -19.58 -3.06 16.99
C SER A 52 -18.78 -4.31 16.55
N SER A 53 -18.26 -4.33 15.32
CA SER A 53 -17.43 -5.41 14.78
C SER A 53 -16.56 -4.89 13.62
N SER A 54 -15.26 -5.17 13.65
CA SER A 54 -14.34 -4.85 12.54
C SER A 54 -14.57 -5.82 11.37
N PRO A 55 -14.58 -5.37 10.09
CA PRO A 55 -14.71 -6.25 8.92
C PRO A 55 -13.44 -7.07 8.63
N LEU A 56 -12.46 -7.02 9.52
CA LEU A 56 -11.14 -7.58 9.33
C LEU A 56 -10.99 -8.90 10.08
N ILE A 57 -10.56 -9.95 9.37
CA ILE A 57 -10.23 -11.26 9.92
C ILE A 57 -8.74 -11.52 9.68
N PHE A 58 -8.06 -12.07 10.68
CA PHE A 58 -6.61 -12.23 10.69
C PHE A 58 -6.22 -13.69 10.73
N TYR A 59 -5.27 -14.06 9.88
CA TYR A 59 -4.59 -15.33 9.95
C TYR A 59 -3.08 -15.08 9.95
N GLN A 60 -2.37 -15.71 10.89
CA GLN A 60 -0.91 -15.64 10.93
C GLN A 60 -0.31 -17.03 10.73
N LYS A 61 0.75 -17.11 9.93
CA LYS A 61 1.58 -18.29 9.74
C LYS A 61 3.04 -17.90 9.94
N ARG A 62 3.76 -18.65 10.79
CA ARG A 62 5.19 -18.45 10.98
C ARG A 62 5.95 -18.78 9.68
N GLN A 63 6.79 -17.88 9.20
CA GLN A 63 7.84 -18.23 8.24
C GLN A 63 9.17 -18.40 9.01
N ASN A 64 9.89 -19.49 8.73
CA ASN A 64 11.11 -19.83 9.47
C ASN A 64 12.34 -18.98 9.05
N THR A 65 12.25 -18.25 7.95
CA THR A 65 13.30 -17.35 7.46
C THR A 65 13.16 -15.98 8.11
N ASN A 66 14.24 -15.50 8.76
CA ASN A 66 14.39 -14.14 9.30
C ASN A 66 13.42 -13.72 10.43
N ASN A 67 12.84 -14.66 11.17
CA ASN A 67 11.90 -14.38 12.28
C ASN A 67 10.67 -13.53 11.89
N THR A 68 10.26 -13.56 10.62
CA THR A 68 9.05 -12.89 10.15
C THR A 68 7.85 -13.82 10.11
N PHE A 69 6.66 -13.26 10.26
CA PHE A 69 5.37 -13.93 10.21
C PHE A 69 4.63 -13.44 8.98
N GLU A 70 4.13 -14.38 8.19
CA GLU A 70 3.20 -14.09 7.10
C GLU A 70 1.82 -13.89 7.72
N VAL A 71 1.28 -12.69 7.55
CA VAL A 71 0.00 -12.28 8.10
C VAL A 71 -0.93 -11.98 6.94
N MET A 72 -1.92 -12.85 6.79
CA MET A 72 -2.99 -12.69 5.82
C MET A 72 -4.18 -12.01 6.50
N ILE A 73 -4.66 -10.95 5.88
CA ILE A 73 -5.77 -10.13 6.38
C ILE A 73 -6.88 -10.20 5.34
N TYR A 74 -8.06 -10.62 5.77
CA TYR A 74 -9.28 -10.63 4.97
C TYR A 74 -10.14 -9.43 5.36
N CYS A 75 -10.69 -8.71 4.38
CA CYS A 75 -11.68 -7.67 4.60
C CYS A 75 -13.02 -8.03 3.96
N SER A 76 -14.05 -8.21 4.79
CA SER A 76 -15.40 -8.56 4.32
C SER A 76 -16.17 -7.40 3.70
N ASP A 77 -15.70 -6.16 3.85
CA ASP A 77 -16.33 -4.98 3.27
C ASP A 77 -15.88 -4.81 1.81
N GLU A 78 -16.82 -4.86 0.86
CA GLU A 78 -16.56 -4.72 -0.58
C GLU A 78 -15.97 -3.36 -0.97
N ARG A 79 -16.17 -2.33 -0.13
CA ARG A 79 -15.59 -1.00 -0.35
C ARG A 79 -14.09 -0.98 -0.06
N CYS A 80 -13.57 -2.01 0.60
CA CYS A 80 -12.17 -2.06 0.99
C CYS A 80 -11.25 -2.25 -0.21
N SER A 81 -10.42 -1.23 -0.45
CA SER A 81 -9.50 -1.18 -1.59
C SER A 81 -8.05 -1.33 -1.16
N PHE A 82 -7.72 -0.90 0.06
CA PHE A 82 -6.37 -0.95 0.61
C PHE A 82 -6.41 -1.38 2.06
N ILE A 83 -5.43 -2.19 2.47
CA ILE A 83 -5.12 -2.45 3.87
C ILE A 83 -3.79 -1.79 4.19
N GLY A 84 -3.78 -1.02 5.27
CA GLY A 84 -2.60 -0.41 5.84
C GLY A 84 -2.26 -1.02 7.18
N ILE A 85 -0.98 -1.28 7.43
CA ILE A 85 -0.51 -1.72 8.73
C ILE A 85 0.65 -0.86 9.22
N HIS A 86 0.62 -0.50 10.51
CA HIS A 86 1.74 0.18 11.14
C HIS A 86 1.95 -0.30 12.58
N ASN A 87 3.20 -0.24 13.05
CA ASN A 87 3.54 -0.51 14.45
C ASN A 87 3.45 0.82 15.22
N PRO A 88 2.53 0.98 16.19
CA PRO A 88 2.39 2.21 16.97
C PRO A 88 3.55 2.48 17.93
N GLN A 89 4.34 1.45 18.30
CA GLN A 89 5.46 1.58 19.23
C GLN A 89 6.75 2.06 18.55
N VAL A 90 6.83 1.96 17.23
CA VAL A 90 7.94 2.56 16.47
C VAL A 90 7.67 4.06 16.43
N ASN A 91 8.34 4.80 17.32
CA ASN A 91 8.18 6.23 17.52
C ASN A 91 8.81 7.06 16.39
N SER A 92 8.41 6.80 15.14
CA SER A 92 8.92 7.45 13.94
C SER A 92 7.94 8.53 13.47
N ASN A 93 7.81 9.63 14.22
CA ASN A 93 7.22 10.90 13.75
C ASN A 93 5.93 10.80 12.88
N ASN A 94 5.08 9.78 13.09
CA ASN A 94 4.03 9.30 12.19
C ASN A 94 4.54 9.01 10.75
N ARG A 95 4.14 7.87 10.13
CA ARG A 95 3.66 7.79 8.70
C ARG A 95 3.91 6.49 7.95
N TYR A 96 4.74 5.56 8.41
CA TYR A 96 4.97 4.35 7.61
C TYR A 96 3.87 3.30 7.86
N ILE A 97 2.73 3.54 7.23
CA ILE A 97 1.74 2.50 6.96
C ILE A 97 2.29 1.70 5.79
N ASN A 98 2.65 0.45 6.03
CA ASN A 98 2.85 -0.48 4.93
C ASN A 98 1.47 -0.76 4.32
N LEU A 99 1.27 -0.36 3.08
CA LEU A 99 0.00 -0.46 2.38
C LEU A 99 0.06 -1.56 1.33
N GLN A 100 -0.99 -2.36 1.28
CA GLN A 100 -1.24 -3.27 0.18
C GLN A 100 -2.61 -3.03 -0.43
N VAL A 101 -2.64 -3.06 -1.76
CA VAL A 101 -3.90 -3.15 -2.52
C VAL A 101 -4.49 -4.52 -2.27
N ILE A 102 -5.77 -4.57 -1.98
CA ILE A 102 -6.47 -5.82 -1.76
C ILE A 102 -6.71 -6.54 -3.09
N GLN A 103 -6.46 -7.85 -3.09
CA GLN A 103 -6.83 -8.74 -4.19
C GLN A 103 -7.77 -9.81 -3.65
N ASN A 104 -8.96 -9.94 -4.24
CA ASN A 104 -9.99 -10.89 -3.80
C ASN A 104 -10.29 -10.82 -2.28
N HIS A 105 -10.36 -9.62 -1.71
CA HIS A 105 -10.56 -9.37 -0.27
C HIS A 105 -9.37 -9.69 0.66
N PHE A 106 -8.21 -10.09 0.13
CA PHE A 106 -7.02 -10.40 0.92
C PHE A 106 -5.87 -9.41 0.73
N ALA A 107 -5.07 -9.25 1.79
CA ALA A 107 -3.73 -8.66 1.78
C ALA A 107 -2.77 -9.52 2.62
N ILE A 108 -1.47 -9.56 2.27
CA ILE A 108 -0.47 -10.43 2.89
C ILE A 108 0.76 -9.63 3.31
N PHE A 109 1.03 -9.52 4.60
CA PHE A 109 2.18 -8.79 5.14
C PHE A 109 3.20 -9.75 5.75
N ASN A 110 4.49 -9.43 5.60
CA ASN A 110 5.56 -10.07 6.36
C ASN A 110 5.95 -9.16 7.52
N LEU A 111 5.66 -9.59 8.75
CA LEU A 111 5.79 -8.77 9.96
C LEU A 111 6.74 -9.41 10.97
N LEU A 112 7.44 -8.60 11.73
CA LEU A 112 8.15 -9.06 12.93
C LEU A 112 7.14 -9.25 14.09
N PRO A 113 7.53 -9.94 15.17
CA PRO A 113 6.74 -9.92 16.40
C PRO A 113 6.50 -8.49 16.90
N GLY A 114 5.28 -8.21 17.34
CA GLY A 114 4.89 -6.91 17.86
C GLY A 114 3.40 -6.65 17.78
N THR A 115 2.97 -5.53 18.35
CA THR A 115 1.60 -5.03 18.22
C THR A 115 1.52 -4.09 17.02
N TYR A 116 0.47 -4.25 16.22
CA TYR A 116 0.24 -3.48 15.02
C TYR A 116 -1.20 -2.99 14.97
N HIS A 117 -1.39 -1.82 14.39
CA HIS A 117 -2.70 -1.36 13.98
C HIS A 117 -2.90 -1.68 12.50
N VAL A 118 -3.98 -2.39 12.19
CA VAL A 118 -4.42 -2.64 10.82
C VAL A 118 -5.59 -1.73 10.51
N CYS A 119 -5.57 -1.11 9.34
CA CYS A 119 -6.53 -0.15 8.86
C CYS A 119 -7.02 -0.57 7.47
N SER A 120 -8.32 -0.56 7.23
CA SER A 120 -8.91 -0.72 5.89
C SER A 120 -9.35 0.63 5.35
N TYR A 121 -9.12 0.86 4.06
CA TYR A 121 -9.45 2.12 3.37
C TYR A 121 -10.29 1.87 2.13
N SER A 122 -11.21 2.79 1.84
CA SER A 122 -11.90 2.84 0.56
C SER A 122 -11.08 3.64 -0.46
N LYS A 123 -11.19 3.30 -1.76
CA LYS A 123 -10.59 4.10 -2.84
C LYS A 123 -11.27 5.45 -3.04
N GLU A 124 -12.54 5.54 -2.68
CA GLU A 124 -13.40 6.70 -2.97
C GLU A 124 -13.17 7.85 -1.98
N SER A 125 -13.09 7.55 -0.69
CA SER A 125 -12.94 8.57 0.36
C SER A 125 -11.54 8.63 0.96
N LEU A 126 -10.72 7.57 0.77
CA LEU A 126 -9.44 7.38 1.47
C LEU A 126 -9.58 7.46 3.00
N GLU A 127 -10.81 7.38 3.51
CA GLU A 127 -11.09 7.32 4.93
C GLU A 127 -10.89 5.90 5.41
N ASN A 128 -10.47 5.79 6.67
CA ASN A 128 -10.44 4.52 7.35
C ASN A 128 -11.89 4.01 7.53
N ILE A 129 -12.19 2.87 6.94
CA ILE A 129 -13.50 2.19 7.05
C ILE A 129 -13.47 1.01 8.03
N GLY A 130 -12.30 0.72 8.61
CA GLY A 130 -12.14 -0.33 9.59
C GLY A 130 -10.76 -0.31 10.21
N PHE A 131 -10.70 -0.75 11.46
CA PHE A 131 -9.49 -0.79 12.26
C PHE A 131 -9.48 -2.04 13.13
N VAL A 132 -8.30 -2.57 13.39
CA VAL A 132 -8.07 -3.53 14.47
C VAL A 132 -6.67 -3.35 15.04
N GLU A 133 -6.49 -3.77 16.29
CA GLU A 133 -5.17 -3.98 16.86
C GLU A 133 -4.87 -5.48 16.85
N VAL A 134 -3.71 -5.87 16.32
CA VAL A 134 -3.26 -7.26 16.26
C VAL A 134 -1.89 -7.40 16.91
N THR A 135 -1.72 -8.48 17.67
CA THR A 135 -0.42 -8.85 18.24
C THR A 135 0.12 -10.05 17.49
N ILE A 136 1.25 -9.86 16.82
CA ILE A 136 1.98 -10.91 16.13
C ILE A 136 3.02 -11.47 17.09
N GLN A 137 2.93 -12.77 17.35
CA GLN A 137 3.85 -13.49 18.23
C GLN A 137 4.01 -14.94 17.79
N PRO A 138 5.14 -15.60 18.14
CA PRO A 138 5.29 -17.03 17.95
C PRO A 138 4.11 -17.79 18.56
N GLN A 139 3.49 -18.68 17.79
CA GLN A 139 2.55 -19.65 18.34
C GLN A 139 3.38 -20.69 19.09
N MET A 140 3.04 -20.90 20.37
CA MET A 140 3.61 -21.97 21.20
C MET A 140 3.14 -23.34 20.73
#